data_AF-A0A927SBS1-F1
#
_entry.id   AF-A0A927SBS1-F1
#
_cell.length_a   1.000
_cell.length_b   1.000
_cell.length_c   1.000
_cell.angle_alpha   90.00
_cell.angle_beta   90.00
_cell.angle_gamma   90.00
#
_symmetry.space_group_name_H-M   'P 1'
#
loop_
_entity.id
_entity.type
_entity.pdbx_description
1 polymer ?
#
loop_
_entity_poly.entity_id
_entity_poly.type
_entity_poly.pdbx_seq_one_letter_code
_entity_poly.pdbx_strand_id
1 'polypeptide(L)'
;MKKGTISLAIIILLTLSAVAFLLYNLETYYEHVHGEESTLVCGYTIFIALVTGFIFMAKRDSFRSYKTIYAVCAVVLFLVFLLGRQIPLCVECEQTTARELGILRFWIKPFEELNP
;
A
#
# COMPACT_ATOMS: atom_id res chain seq x y z
N MET A 1 30.46 4.81 2.63
CA MET A 1 29.35 4.10 1.93
C MET A 1 29.32 4.51 0.46
N LYS A 2 29.18 3.58 -0.50
CA LYS A 2 29.04 3.93 -1.93
C LYS A 2 27.68 4.63 -2.14
N LYS A 3 27.65 5.78 -2.82
CA LYS A 3 26.44 6.61 -3.03
C LYS A 3 25.25 5.82 -3.61
N GLY A 4 25.49 4.78 -4.41
CA GLY A 4 24.44 3.91 -4.96
C GLY A 4 23.72 3.02 -3.95
N THR A 5 24.39 2.63 -2.85
CA THR A 5 23.79 1.79 -1.79
C THR A 5 22.77 2.57 -0.97
N ILE A 6 23.00 3.87 -0.78
CA ILE A 6 22.10 4.76 -0.01
C ILE A 6 20.77 4.95 -0.75
N SER A 7 20.81 5.25 -2.05
CA SER A 7 19.59 5.40 -2.86
C SER A 7 18.73 4.13 -2.88
N LEU A 8 19.38 2.97 -2.88
CA LEU A 8 18.70 1.68 -2.87
C LEU A 8 18.04 1.42 -1.51
N ALA A 9 18.75 1.69 -0.40
CA ALA A 9 18.17 1.61 0.94
C ALA A 9 16.95 2.52 1.09
N ILE A 10 17.00 3.74 0.55
CA ILE A 10 15.87 4.68 0.56
C ILE A 10 14.66 4.10 -0.19
N ILE A 11 14.86 3.55 -1.39
CA ILE A 11 13.75 2.95 -2.16
C ILE A 11 13.08 1.81 -1.38
N ILE A 12 13.88 0.94 -0.75
CA ILE A 12 13.36 -0.17 0.05
C ILE A 12 12.59 0.37 1.27
N LEU A 13 13.16 1.33 2.00
CA LEU A 13 12.51 1.91 3.18
C LEU A 13 11.19 2.60 2.83
N LEU A 14 11.13 3.35 1.72
CA LEU A 14 9.90 3.96 1.23
C LEU A 14 8.87 2.90 0.83
N THR A 15 9.31 1.81 0.19
CA THR A 15 8.40 0.71 -0.16
C THR A 15 7.81 0.06 1.10
N LEU A 16 8.66 -0.20 2.09
CA LEU A 16 8.23 -0.77 3.37
C LEU A 16 7.31 0.17 4.14
N SER A 17 7.51 1.49 4.06
CA SER A 17 6.62 2.45 4.72
C SER A 17 5.21 2.45 4.11
N ALA A 18 5.07 2.26 2.79
CA ALA A 18 3.76 2.09 2.15
C ALA A 18 3.04 0.82 2.66
N VAL A 19 3.77 -0.29 2.81
CA VAL A 19 3.23 -1.54 3.35
C VAL A 19 2.81 -1.36 4.81
N ALA A 20 3.65 -0.74 5.63
CA ALA A 20 3.33 -0.46 7.04
C ALA A 20 2.11 0.45 7.16
N PHE A 21 2.00 1.46 6.31
CA PHE A 21 0.84 2.35 6.27
C PHE A 21 -0.44 1.59 5.90
N LEU A 22 -0.40 0.73 4.88
CA LEU A 22 -1.54 -0.13 4.55
C LEU A 22 -1.95 -1.01 5.74
N LEU A 23 -1.00 -1.67 6.40
CA LEU A 23 -1.30 -2.53 7.56
C LEU A 23 -1.91 -1.74 8.72
N TYR A 24 -1.37 -0.55 9.00
CA TYR A 24 -1.92 0.35 10.01
C TYR A 24 -3.38 0.71 9.70
N ASN A 25 -3.67 1.15 8.46
CA ASN A 25 -5.02 1.51 8.04
C ASN A 25 -6.00 0.32 8.08
N LEU A 26 -5.51 -0.90 7.82
CA LEU A 26 -6.32 -2.12 7.94
C LEU A 26 -6.64 -2.46 9.40
N GLU A 27 -5.67 -2.28 10.30
CA GLU A 27 -5.82 -2.55 11.73
C GLU A 27 -6.73 -1.52 12.41
N THR A 28 -6.59 -0.23 12.08
CA THR A 28 -7.38 0.86 12.67
C THR A 28 -8.68 1.15 11.94
N TYR A 29 -9.01 0.37 10.91
CA TYR A 29 -10.16 0.60 10.03
C TYR A 29 -11.48 0.79 10.78
N TYR A 30 -11.69 0.08 11.89
CA TYR A 30 -12.92 0.13 12.71
C TYR A 30 -12.98 1.32 13.66
N GLU A 31 -11.85 1.94 13.98
CA GLU A 31 -11.76 3.02 14.97
C GLU A 31 -11.87 4.40 14.33
N HIS A 32 -11.53 4.53 13.04
CA HIS A 32 -11.46 5.82 12.34
C HIS A 32 -12.56 5.95 11.28
N VAL A 33 -12.99 7.19 11.05
CA VAL A 33 -14.15 7.55 10.22
C VAL A 33 -13.97 7.02 8.80
N HIS A 34 -14.71 5.95 8.57
CA HIS A 34 -15.02 5.24 7.36
C HIS A 34 -15.15 6.13 6.10
N GLY A 35 -14.16 6.05 5.21
CA GLY A 35 -14.18 6.58 3.83
C GLY A 35 -12.87 7.23 3.36
N GLU A 36 -12.08 7.81 4.28
CA GLU A 36 -10.85 8.52 3.92
C GLU A 36 -9.63 7.58 3.79
N GLU A 37 -9.63 6.45 4.50
CA GLU A 37 -8.46 5.55 4.61
C GLU A 37 -8.03 4.94 3.26
N SER A 38 -8.98 4.53 2.41
CA SER A 38 -8.64 4.03 1.07
C SER A 38 -7.96 5.11 0.22
N THR A 39 -8.48 6.33 0.28
CA THR A 39 -7.96 7.48 -0.48
C THR A 39 -6.58 7.89 0.03
N LEU A 40 -6.36 7.86 1.34
CA LEU A 40 -5.08 8.15 1.98
C LEU A 40 -4.03 7.09 1.62
N VAL A 41 -4.36 5.80 1.72
CA VAL A 41 -3.45 4.70 1.35
C VAL A 41 -3.09 4.76 -0.12
N CYS A 42 -4.08 4.95 -1.00
CA CYS A 42 -3.84 5.07 -2.44
C CYS A 42 -3.00 6.31 -2.78
N GLY A 43 -3.31 7.46 -2.20
CA GLY A 43 -2.58 8.71 -2.41
C GLY A 43 -1.13 8.63 -1.93
N TYR A 44 -0.90 8.07 -0.74
CA TYR A 44 0.44 7.85 -0.20
C TYR A 44 1.26 6.88 -1.06
N THR A 45 0.64 5.80 -1.54
CA THR A 45 1.29 4.82 -2.41
C THR A 45 1.69 5.44 -3.75
N ILE A 46 0.82 6.26 -4.37
CA ILE A 46 1.15 7.01 -5.59
C ILE A 46 2.33 7.95 -5.34
N PHE A 47 2.30 8.71 -4.24
CA PHE A 47 3.40 9.62 -3.88
C PHE A 47 4.74 8.87 -3.76
N ILE A 48 4.76 7.72 -3.08
CA ILE A 48 5.97 6.90 -2.97
C ILE A 48 6.41 6.34 -4.32
N ALA A 49 5.49 5.89 -5.17
CA ALA A 49 5.81 5.42 -6.52
C ALA A 49 6.48 6.53 -7.36
N LEU A 50 6.00 7.78 -7.25
CA LEU A 50 6.61 8.93 -7.92
C LEU A 50 8.02 9.22 -7.38
N VAL A 51 8.20 9.26 -6.06
CA VAL A 51 9.51 9.52 -5.43
C VAL A 51 10.52 8.43 -5.80
N THR A 52 10.14 7.15 -5.68
CA THR A 52 11.00 6.02 -6.03
C THR A 52 11.31 6.01 -7.53
N GLY A 53 10.34 6.37 -8.39
CA GLY A 53 10.54 6.55 -9.83
C GLY A 53 11.54 7.66 -10.17
N PHE A 54 11.46 8.80 -9.48
CA PHE A 54 12.41 9.91 -9.66
C PHE A 54 13.84 9.48 -9.28
N ILE A 55 14.00 8.82 -8.12
CA ILE A 55 15.29 8.29 -7.67
C ILE A 55 15.83 7.27 -8.68
N PHE A 56 14.97 6.39 -9.21
CA PHE A 56 15.35 5.41 -10.20
C PHE A 56 15.84 6.05 -11.50
N MET A 57 15.09 7.02 -12.04
CA MET A 57 15.47 7.74 -13.26
C MET A 57 16.82 8.44 -13.12
N ALA A 58 17.09 9.05 -11.96
CA ALA A 58 18.37 9.69 -11.66
C ALA A 58 19.56 8.71 -11.55
N LYS A 59 19.30 7.39 -11.43
CA LYS A 59 20.31 6.34 -11.25
C LYS A 59 20.20 5.19 -12.26
N ARG A 60 19.46 5.38 -13.36
CA ARG A 60 19.09 4.33 -14.31
C ARG A 60 20.28 3.59 -14.96
N ASP A 61 21.42 4.27 -15.05
CA ASP A 61 22.65 3.76 -15.71
C ASP A 61 23.61 3.07 -14.72
N SER A 62 23.24 2.94 -13.44
CA SER A 62 24.18 2.53 -12.41
C SER A 62 24.49 1.01 -12.43
N PHE A 63 23.49 0.12 -12.32
CA PHE A 63 23.74 -1.35 -12.21
C PHE A 63 22.51 -2.20 -12.60
N ARG A 64 22.73 -3.43 -13.08
CA ARG A 64 21.66 -4.40 -13.43
C ARG A 64 20.82 -4.80 -12.20
N SER A 65 21.45 -5.06 -11.06
CA SER A 65 20.76 -5.42 -9.80
C SER A 65 19.86 -4.30 -9.27
N TYR A 66 20.20 -3.04 -9.56
CA TYR A 66 19.39 -1.88 -9.18
C TYR A 66 18.02 -1.88 -9.89
N LYS A 67 18.00 -2.27 -11.17
CA LYS A 67 16.76 -2.39 -11.96
C LYS A 67 15.86 -3.49 -11.42
N THR A 68 16.43 -4.64 -11.04
CA THR A 68 15.67 -5.74 -10.45
C THR A 68 15.01 -5.34 -9.13
N ILE A 69 15.77 -4.67 -8.24
CA ILE A 69 15.26 -4.25 -6.94
C ILE A 69 14.15 -3.20 -7.10
N TYR A 70 14.34 -2.24 -8.01
CA TYR A 70 13.29 -1.27 -8.33
C TYR A 70 12.02 -1.95 -8.87
N ALA A 71 12.17 -2.94 -9.76
CA ALA A 71 11.02 -3.68 -10.29
C ALA A 71 10.25 -4.42 -9.18
N VAL A 72 10.95 -5.07 -8.24
CA VAL A 72 10.32 -5.70 -7.08
C VAL A 72 9.58 -4.67 -6.23
N CYS A 73 10.20 -3.53 -5.93
CA CYS A 73 9.55 -2.44 -5.19
C CYS A 73 8.31 -1.90 -5.91
N ALA A 74 8.36 -1.74 -7.23
CA ALA A 74 7.22 -1.30 -8.03
C ALA A 74 6.06 -2.30 -7.97
N VAL A 75 6.34 -3.61 -8.02
CA VAL A 75 5.32 -4.65 -7.86
C VAL A 75 4.69 -4.60 -6.47
N VAL A 76 5.50 -4.41 -5.41
CA VAL A 76 4.98 -4.28 -4.04
C VAL A 76 4.08 -3.05 -3.91
N LEU A 77 4.51 -1.88 -4.42
CA LEU A 77 3.69 -0.66 -4.39
C LEU A 77 2.39 -0.84 -5.19
N PHE A 78 2.43 -1.54 -6.32
CA PHE A 78 1.24 -1.85 -7.09
C PHE A 78 0.26 -2.74 -6.30
N LEU A 79 0.77 -3.76 -5.60
CA LEU A 79 -0.06 -4.59 -4.72
C LEU A 79 -0.66 -3.78 -3.56
N VAL A 80 0.13 -2.91 -2.93
CA VAL A 80 -0.36 -2.02 -1.88
C VAL A 80 -1.48 -1.11 -2.39
N PHE A 81 -1.33 -0.56 -3.60
CA PHE A 81 -2.37 0.26 -4.23
C PHE A 81 -3.65 -0.54 -4.52
N LEU A 82 -3.52 -1.76 -5.05
CA LEU A 82 -4.68 -2.62 -5.30
C LEU A 82 -5.42 -2.98 -4.01
N LEU A 83 -4.69 -3.34 -2.95
CA LEU A 83 -5.26 -3.66 -1.65
C LEU A 83 -5.88 -2.41 -1.00
N GLY A 84 -5.21 -1.26 -1.08
CA GLY A 84 -5.74 0.02 -0.59
C GLY A 84 -7.04 0.42 -1.28
N ARG A 85 -7.16 0.15 -2.58
CA ARG A 85 -8.39 0.40 -3.34
C ARG A 85 -9.53 -0.56 -2.97
N GLN A 86 -9.20 -1.75 -2.47
CA GLN A 86 -10.19 -2.71 -1.98
C GLN A 86 -10.67 -2.39 -0.56
N ILE A 87 -9.98 -1.51 0.18
CA ILE A 87 -10.47 -1.02 1.46
C ILE A 87 -11.83 -0.34 1.21
N PRO A 88 -12.92 -0.78 1.85
CA PRO A 88 -14.24 -0.28 1.54
C PRO A 88 -14.34 1.22 1.82
N LEU A 89 -14.76 2.00 0.81
CA LEU A 89 -14.94 3.46 0.86
C LEU A 89 -16.15 3.91 1.71
N CYS A 90 -16.89 2.97 2.29
CA CYS A 90 -18.07 3.15 3.15
C CYS A 90 -19.23 4.00 2.61
N VAL A 91 -20.33 3.32 2.31
CA VAL A 91 -21.69 3.84 2.47
C VAL A 91 -22.50 2.65 3.02
N GLU A 92 -22.94 2.76 4.27
CA GLU A 92 -23.78 1.78 5.01
C GLU A 92 -23.14 0.40 5.23
N CYS A 93 -22.69 0.14 6.48
CA CYS A 93 -22.24 -1.18 6.94
C CYS A 93 -23.30 -2.30 6.85
N GLU A 94 -24.50 -2.03 6.33
CA GLU A 94 -25.55 -3.02 6.15
C GLU A 94 -25.39 -3.90 4.90
N GLN A 95 -24.49 -3.57 3.95
CA GLN A 95 -24.42 -4.31 2.66
C GLN A 95 -23.05 -4.84 2.21
N THR A 96 -21.95 -4.63 2.95
CA THR A 96 -20.65 -5.19 2.56
C THR A 96 -20.60 -6.71 2.82
N THR A 97 -20.94 -7.49 1.80
CA THR A 97 -20.87 -8.95 1.86
C THR A 97 -19.41 -9.44 1.91
N ALA A 98 -19.15 -10.55 2.61
CA ALA A 98 -17.82 -11.16 2.72
C ALA A 98 -17.15 -11.47 1.36
N ARG A 99 -17.94 -11.53 0.28
CA ARG A 99 -17.48 -11.73 -1.10
C ARG A 99 -16.77 -10.49 -1.66
N GLU A 100 -17.21 -9.29 -1.29
CA GLU A 100 -16.65 -8.02 -1.76
C GLU A 100 -15.33 -7.68 -1.05
N LEU A 101 -15.18 -8.14 0.19
CA LEU A 101 -13.92 -8.05 0.93
C LEU A 101 -12.82 -8.93 0.32
N GLY A 102 -13.16 -10.02 -0.38
CA GLY A 102 -12.18 -10.85 -1.07
C GLY A 102 -11.04 -11.32 -0.15
N ILE A 103 -9.80 -10.88 -0.42
CA ILE A 103 -8.62 -11.17 0.42
C ILE A 103 -8.64 -10.38 1.74
N LEU A 104 -9.34 -9.25 1.81
CA LEU A 104 -9.46 -8.43 3.02
C LEU A 104 -10.30 -9.09 4.12
N ARG A 105 -11.06 -10.15 3.82
CA ARG A 105 -11.81 -10.93 4.82
C ARG A 105 -10.97 -11.47 5.99
N PHE A 106 -9.65 -11.60 5.79
CA PHE A 106 -8.71 -12.08 6.81
C PHE A 106 -8.32 -10.99 7.82
N TRP A 107 -8.58 -9.72 7.50
CA TRP A 107 -8.23 -8.57 8.32
C TRP A 107 -9.46 -7.75 8.74
N ILE A 108 -10.52 -7.76 7.93
CA ILE A 108 -11.77 -7.03 8.15
C ILE A 108 -12.89 -8.05 8.33
N LYS A 109 -13.47 -8.13 9.54
CA LYS A 109 -14.62 -8.97 9.87
C LYS A 109 -15.92 -8.41 9.25
N PRO A 110 -16.75 -9.23 8.57
CA PRO A 110 -18.00 -8.75 7.98
C PRO A 110 -19.03 -8.34 9.06
N PHE A 111 -19.87 -7.36 8.74
CA PHE A 111 -20.85 -6.79 9.68
C PHE A 111 -21.90 -7.80 10.18
N GLU A 112 -22.30 -8.77 9.35
CA GLU A 112 -23.24 -9.86 9.72
C GLU A 112 -22.76 -10.69 10.93
N GLU A 113 -21.45 -10.74 11.21
CA GLU A 113 -20.90 -11.43 12.39
C GLU A 113 -20.66 -10.54 13.61
N LEU A 114 -20.98 -9.24 13.50
CA LEU A 114 -20.86 -8.25 14.58
C LEU A 114 -22.22 -7.85 15.17
N ASN A 115 -23.33 -8.05 14.44
CA ASN A 115 -24.72 -7.87 14.92
C ASN A 115 -25.58 -9.10 14.55
N PRO A 116 -25.64 -10.14 15.41
CA PRO A 116 -26.53 -11.29 15.22
C PRO A 116 -28.00 -10.99 15.50
#